data_AF-A0A2V6PJK2-F1
#
_entry.id   AF-A0A2V6PJK2-F1
#
_cell.length_a   1.000
_cell.length_b   1.000
_cell.length_c   1.000
_cell.angle_alpha   90.00
_cell.angle_beta   90.00
_cell.angle_gamma   90.00
#
_symmetry.space_group_name_H-M   'P 1'
#
loop_
_entity.id
_entity.type
_entity.pdbx_description
1 polymer ?
#
loop_
_entity_poly.entity_id
_entity_poly.type
_entity_poly.pdbx_seq_one_letter_code
_entity_poly.pdbx_strand_id
1 'polypeptide(L)'
;MAQEKITVLNPVGFAPVVTQKALAPRLTTLHDKTVYLVDCRFDDSDVFLKQMQAWFAEHMPAVKTVFKPISSVYLHDDPTTWEEIRARGHAAIVGVGH
;
A
#
# COMPACT_ATOMS: atom_id res chain seq x y z
N MET A 1 2.16 62.18 6.38
CA MET A 1 1.36 61.11 7.01
C MET A 1 2.19 59.84 6.98
N ALA A 2 2.45 59.21 8.12
CA ALA A 2 3.17 57.93 8.14
C ALA A 2 2.18 56.82 7.73
N GLN A 3 2.57 55.97 6.78
CA GLN A 3 1.75 54.85 6.32
C GLN A 3 1.64 53.80 7.42
N GLU A 4 0.41 53.43 7.78
CA GLU A 4 0.13 52.38 8.76
C GLU A 4 0.50 51.01 8.17
N LYS A 5 1.32 50.24 8.90
CA LYS A 5 1.77 48.91 8.46
C LYS A 5 0.80 47.84 8.97
N ILE A 6 0.45 46.91 8.08
CA ILE A 6 -0.29 45.70 8.44
C ILE A 6 0.65 44.49 8.39
N THR A 7 0.45 43.54 9.30
CA THR A 7 1.16 42.25 9.30
C THR A 7 0.40 41.26 8.43
N VAL A 8 1.11 40.55 7.55
CA VAL A 8 0.55 39.51 6.67
C VAL A 8 1.35 38.23 6.78
N LEU A 9 0.72 37.08 6.52
CA LEU A 9 1.38 35.78 6.43
C LEU A 9 1.94 35.58 5.02
N ASN A 10 3.12 34.96 4.93
CA ASN A 10 3.68 34.55 3.64
C ASN A 10 2.89 33.34 3.10
N PRO A 11 2.25 33.43 1.92
CA PRO A 11 1.43 32.36 1.36
C PRO A 11 2.22 31.12 0.91
N VAL A 12 3.56 31.22 0.80
CA VAL A 12 4.41 30.11 0.32
C VAL A 12 4.54 28.99 1.37
N GLY A 13 4.32 29.29 2.66
CA GLY A 13 4.54 28.32 3.74
C GLY A 13 5.98 27.80 3.80
N PHE A 14 6.21 26.78 4.63
CA PHE A 14 7.47 26.03 4.65
C PHE A 14 7.15 24.57 4.29
N ALA A 15 7.86 24.02 3.32
CA ALA A 15 7.71 22.60 2.99
C ALA A 15 8.07 21.76 4.24
N PRO A 16 7.29 20.72 4.57
CA PRO A 16 7.61 19.85 5.69
C PRO A 16 8.96 19.16 5.43
N VAL A 17 9.68 18.86 6.51
CA VAL A 17 10.92 18.08 6.41
C VAL A 17 10.57 16.68 5.89
N VAL A 18 11.03 16.37 4.68
CA VAL A 18 10.88 15.04 4.08
C VAL A 18 11.91 14.12 4.71
N THR A 19 11.45 13.18 5.54
CA THR A 19 12.30 12.12 6.08
C THR A 19 12.15 10.88 5.22
N GLN A 20 13.26 10.36 4.68
CA GLN A 20 13.23 9.10 3.94
C GLN A 20 12.84 7.95 4.86
N LYS A 21 11.94 7.09 4.40
CA LYS A 21 11.62 5.82 5.04
C LYS A 21 12.26 4.70 4.23
N ALA A 22 12.95 3.79 4.90
CA ALA A 22 13.48 2.60 4.26
C ALA A 22 12.32 1.74 3.72
N LEU A 23 12.50 1.20 2.52
CA LEU A 23 11.61 0.17 1.99
C LEU A 23 11.74 -1.11 2.82
N ALA A 24 10.72 -1.96 2.77
CA ALA A 24 10.79 -3.29 3.36
C ALA A 24 12.01 -4.05 2.77
N PRO A 25 12.79 -4.78 3.61
CA PRO A 25 13.88 -5.60 3.12
C PRO A 25 13.42 -6.60 2.07
N ARG A 26 14.22 -6.81 1.04
CA ARG A 26 13.93 -7.79 -0.02
C ARG A 26 14.00 -9.20 0.54
N LEU A 27 12.95 -9.99 0.31
CA LEU A 27 12.98 -11.43 0.58
C LEU A 27 13.92 -12.12 -0.43
N THR A 28 14.70 -13.08 0.05
CA THR A 28 15.56 -13.91 -0.81
C THR A 28 14.78 -14.96 -1.60
N THR A 29 13.59 -15.35 -1.11
CA THR A 29 12.69 -16.31 -1.74
C THR A 29 11.25 -16.12 -1.24
N LEU A 30 10.27 -16.56 -2.03
CA LEU A 30 8.87 -16.64 -1.65
C LEU A 30 8.45 -18.04 -1.15
N HIS A 31 9.33 -19.04 -1.21
CA HIS A 31 9.04 -20.40 -0.74
C HIS A 31 8.63 -20.39 0.75
N ASP A 32 7.52 -21.05 1.06
CA ASP A 32 6.87 -21.09 2.37
C ASP A 32 6.53 -19.71 2.96
N LYS A 33 6.40 -18.67 2.12
CA LYS A 33 6.02 -17.32 2.54
C LYS A 33 4.54 -17.07 2.29
N THR A 34 3.97 -16.20 3.12
CA THR A 34 2.61 -15.67 2.95
C THR A 34 2.67 -14.36 2.17
N VAL A 35 2.09 -14.35 0.98
CA VAL A 35 1.94 -13.18 0.11
C VAL A 35 0.50 -12.73 0.12
N TYR A 36 0.26 -11.49 0.56
CA TYR A 36 -1.06 -10.86 0.50
C TYR A 36 -1.27 -10.24 -0.87
N LEU A 37 -2.40 -10.55 -1.50
CA LEU A 37 -2.86 -9.97 -2.76
C LEU A 37 -3.93 -8.93 -2.41
N VAL A 38 -3.51 -7.68 -2.31
CA VAL A 38 -4.32 -6.58 -1.76
C VAL A 38 -5.09 -5.90 -2.90
N ASP A 39 -6.40 -6.11 -2.92
CA ASP A 39 -7.33 -5.43 -3.83
C ASP A 39 -7.70 -4.07 -3.21
N CYS A 40 -7.29 -3.00 -3.89
CA CYS A 40 -7.51 -1.61 -3.50
C CYS A 40 -8.84 -1.02 -3.99
N ARG A 41 -9.74 -1.86 -4.53
CA ARG A 41 -11.00 -1.48 -5.19
C ARG A 41 -10.79 -0.60 -6.42
N PHE A 42 -9.66 -0.77 -7.09
CA PHE A 42 -9.49 -0.22 -8.43
C PHE A 42 -10.17 -1.15 -9.44
N ASP A 43 -10.68 -0.60 -10.54
CA ASP A 43 -11.41 -1.36 -11.56
C ASP A 43 -10.59 -2.58 -12.01
N ASP A 44 -11.25 -3.74 -11.99
CA ASP A 44 -10.73 -5.08 -12.35
C ASP A 44 -9.48 -5.56 -11.60
N SER A 45 -9.04 -4.83 -10.56
CA SER A 45 -7.87 -5.26 -9.77
C SER A 45 -8.12 -6.58 -9.05
N ASP A 46 -9.35 -6.85 -8.60
CA ASP A 46 -9.73 -8.13 -8.00
C ASP A 46 -9.66 -9.29 -9.00
N VAL A 47 -10.10 -9.08 -10.24
CA VAL A 47 -10.05 -10.07 -11.33
C VAL A 47 -8.60 -10.45 -11.60
N PHE A 48 -7.73 -9.45 -11.78
CA PHE A 48 -6.31 -9.69 -12.01
C PHE A 48 -5.64 -10.40 -10.82
N LEU A 49 -5.88 -9.94 -9.59
CA LEU A 49 -5.29 -10.54 -8.40
C LEU A 49 -5.77 -11.98 -8.17
N LYS A 50 -7.02 -12.32 -8.50
CA LYS A 50 -7.51 -13.71 -8.47
C LYS A 50 -6.82 -14.59 -9.52
N GLN A 51 -6.58 -14.08 -10.73
CA GLN A 51 -5.78 -14.80 -11.74
C GLN A 51 -4.35 -15.03 -11.27
N MET A 52 -3.74 -14.02 -10.65
CA MET A 52 -2.42 -14.16 -10.04
C MET A 52 -2.42 -15.20 -8.90
N GLN A 53 -3.47 -15.22 -8.08
CA GLN A 53 -3.64 -16.22 -7.03
C GLN A 53 -3.66 -17.64 -7.61
N ALA A 54 -4.43 -17.86 -8.68
CA ALA A 54 -4.48 -19.12 -9.40
C ALA A 54 -3.11 -19.50 -9.98
N TRP A 55 -2.41 -18.54 -10.57
CA TRP A 55 -1.06 -18.76 -11.10
C TRP A 55 -0.07 -19.20 -10.01
N PHE A 56 -0.09 -18.57 -8.83
CA PHE A 56 0.72 -19.00 -7.68
C PHE A 56 0.38 -20.42 -7.24
N ALA A 57 -0.90 -20.78 -7.19
CA ALA A 57 -1.32 -22.12 -6.81
C ALA A 57 -0.80 -23.20 -7.79
N GLU A 58 -0.78 -22.90 -9.08
CA GLU A 58 -0.32 -23.82 -10.13
C GLU A 58 1.22 -23.90 -10.22
N HIS A 59 1.90 -22.76 -10.19
CA HIS A 59 3.33 -22.68 -10.54
C HIS A 59 4.24 -22.56 -9.32
N MET A 60 3.71 -22.12 -8.18
CA MET A 60 4.47 -21.86 -6.95
C MET A 60 3.69 -22.33 -5.71
N PRO A 61 3.30 -23.61 -5.61
CA PRO A 61 2.38 -24.11 -4.58
C PRO A 61 2.91 -23.96 -3.14
N ALA A 62 4.21 -23.78 -2.96
CA ALA A 62 4.81 -23.49 -1.65
C ALA A 62 4.59 -22.04 -1.19
N VAL A 63 4.14 -21.14 -2.06
CA VAL A 63 3.76 -19.77 -1.70
C VAL A 63 2.32 -19.77 -1.22
N LYS A 64 2.10 -19.32 0.01
CA LYS A 64 0.76 -19.14 0.57
C LYS A 64 0.24 -17.78 0.12
N THR A 65 -0.86 -17.74 -0.63
CA THR A 65 -1.48 -16.49 -1.06
C THR A 65 -2.75 -16.19 -0.29
N VAL A 66 -2.96 -14.92 0.07
CA VAL A 66 -4.17 -14.44 0.74
C VAL A 66 -4.75 -13.28 -0.06
N PHE A 67 -5.88 -13.49 -0.74
CA PHE A 67 -6.63 -12.40 -1.36
C PHE A 67 -7.29 -11.53 -0.28
N LYS A 68 -7.04 -10.22 -0.33
CA LYS A 68 -7.47 -9.26 0.68
C LYS A 68 -8.01 -7.99 0.02
N PRO A 69 -9.33 -7.87 -0.17
CA PRO A 69 -9.92 -6.58 -0.48
C PRO A 69 -9.85 -5.69 0.76
N ILE A 70 -9.40 -4.44 0.59
CA ILE A 70 -9.50 -3.45 1.66
C ILE A 70 -10.97 -3.11 1.95
N SER A 71 -11.21 -2.55 3.15
CA SER A 71 -12.55 -2.25 3.67
C SER A 71 -13.28 -1.12 2.92
N SER A 72 -12.55 -0.26 2.20
CA SER A 72 -13.08 0.86 1.43
C SER A 72 -12.32 1.01 0.10
N VAL A 73 -12.31 2.17 -0.52
CA VAL A 73 -11.45 2.48 -1.67
C VAL A 73 -10.07 2.98 -1.22
N TYR A 74 -9.07 2.90 -2.08
CA TYR A 74 -7.67 3.29 -1.83
C TYR A 74 -7.44 4.71 -1.28
N LEU A 75 -8.43 5.59 -1.37
CA LEU A 75 -8.40 6.95 -0.80
C LEU A 75 -8.59 6.96 0.72
N HIS A 76 -9.06 5.85 1.29
CA HIS A 76 -9.28 5.69 2.72
C HIS A 76 -8.29 4.69 3.31
N ASP A 77 -7.69 5.07 4.43
CA ASP A 77 -6.78 4.19 5.15
C ASP A 77 -7.53 2.98 5.75
N ASP A 78 -6.85 1.84 5.86
CA ASP A 78 -7.39 0.60 6.43
C ASP A 78 -6.42 0.01 7.47
N PRO A 79 -6.34 0.62 8.67
CA PRO A 79 -5.37 0.23 9.69
C PRO A 79 -5.48 -1.24 10.10
N THR A 80 -6.72 -1.77 10.17
CA THR A 80 -6.98 -3.17 10.52
C THR A 80 -6.35 -4.12 9.51
N THR A 81 -6.51 -3.84 8.21
CA THR A 81 -5.87 -4.64 7.15
C THR A 81 -4.35 -4.55 7.24
N TRP A 82 -3.79 -3.37 7.50
CA TRP A 82 -2.34 -3.19 7.62
C TRP A 82 -1.74 -3.90 8.83
N GLU A 83 -2.45 -3.90 9.96
CA GLU A 83 -2.05 -4.65 11.16
C GLU A 83 -2.07 -6.16 10.91
N GLU A 84 -3.08 -6.67 10.22
CA GLU A 84 -3.15 -8.08 9.83
C GLU A 84 -1.97 -8.47 8.94
N ILE A 85 -1.70 -7.70 7.88
CA ILE A 85 -0.61 -7.97 6.94
C ILE A 85 0.74 -7.88 7.65
N ARG A 86 0.93 -6.91 8.56
CA ARG A 86 2.14 -6.83 9.37
C ARG A 86 2.34 -8.07 10.24
N ALA A 87 1.26 -8.59 10.84
CA ALA A 87 1.33 -9.71 11.77
C ALA A 87 1.52 -11.07 11.08
N ARG A 88 1.00 -11.24 9.86
CA ARG A 88 0.87 -12.55 9.20
C ARG A 88 1.52 -12.63 7.82
N GLY A 89 1.75 -11.50 7.18
CA GLY A 89 2.30 -11.38 5.85
C GLY A 89 3.83 -11.34 5.86
N HIS A 90 4.42 -11.87 4.79
CA HIS A 90 5.84 -11.69 4.50
C HIS A 90 6.04 -10.70 3.35
N ALA A 91 5.09 -10.63 2.42
CA ALA A 91 5.05 -9.69 1.32
C ALA A 91 3.60 -9.33 0.98
N ALA A 92 3.43 -8.20 0.28
CA ALA A 92 2.15 -7.78 -0.28
C ALA A 92 2.35 -7.38 -1.75
N ILE A 93 1.40 -7.76 -2.59
CA ILE A 93 1.22 -7.26 -3.96
C ILE A 93 -0.05 -6.42 -3.92
N VAL A 94 0.05 -5.15 -4.30
CA VAL A 94 -1.06 -4.19 -4.20
C VAL A 94 -1.57 -3.89 -5.60
N GLY A 95 -2.85 -4.18 -5.86
CA GLY A 95 -3.52 -3.88 -7.12
C GLY A 95 -3.85 -2.40 -7.23
N VAL A 96 -2.84 -1.57 -7.49
CA VAL A 96 -3.01 -0.15 -7.80
C VAL A 96 -3.23 0.01 -9.31
N GLY A 97 -4.24 0.79 -9.69
CA GLY A 97 -4.50 1.12 -11.10
C GLY A 97 -3.36 1.88 -11.78
N HIS A 98 -3.44 1.99 -13.11
CA HIS A 98 -2.49 2.76 -13.93
C HIS A 98 -2.94 4.22 -14.08
#